data_AF-A0A392UMI5-F1
#
_entry.id   AF-A0A392UMI5-F1
#
_cell.length_a   1.000
_cell.length_b   1.000
_cell.length_c   1.000
_cell.angle_alpha   90.00
_cell.angle_beta   90.00
_cell.angle_gamma   90.00
#
_symmetry.space_group_name_H-M   'P 1'
#
loop_
_entity.id
_entity.type
_entity.pdbx_description
1 polymer ?
#
loop_
_entity_poly.entity_id
_entity_poly.type
_entity_poly.pdbx_seq_one_letter_code
_entity_poly.pdbx_strand_id
1 'polypeptide(L)' 'MKLYLLDRGLRRGSDFAKVVGIEVIKTLDAFFEKAQKYIAYEEKQMAAD' A
#
# COMPACT_ATOMS: atom_id res chain seq x y z
N MET A 1 7.47 -3.00 -5.62
CA MET A 1 7.02 -3.09 -4.20
C MET A 1 7.94 -2.36 -3.21
N LYS A 2 9.21 -2.77 -2.99
CA LYS A 2 10.07 -2.17 -1.95
C LYS A 2 10.25 -0.65 -2.07
N LEU A 3 10.44 -0.15 -3.30
CA LEU A 3 10.61 1.30 -3.53
C LEU A 3 9.33 2.09 -3.20
N TYR A 4 8.16 1.58 -3.58
CA TYR A 4 6.87 2.21 -3.27
C TYR A 4 6.63 2.34 -1.76
N LEU A 5 7.00 1.30 -0.99
CA LEU A 5 6.90 1.33 0.47
C LEU A 5 7.84 2.39 1.08
N LEU A 6 9.06 2.53 0.58
CA LEU A 6 10.02 3.51 1.10
C LEU A 6 9.65 4.96 0.73
N ASP A 7 9.13 5.18 -0.47
CA ASP A 7 8.83 6.51 -1.01
C ASP A 7 7.47 7.06 -0.51
N ARG A 8 6.44 6.20 -0.49
CA ARG A 8 5.05 6.60 -0.22
C ARG A 8 4.37 5.81 0.89
N GLY A 9 4.64 4.51 0.97
CA GLY A 9 3.92 3.61 1.86
C GLY A 9 4.20 3.82 3.36
N LEU A 10 5.46 4.00 3.74
CA LEU A 10 5.92 4.08 5.14
C LEU A 10 5.91 5.50 5.73
N ARG A 11 5.54 6.52 4.94
CA ARG A 11 5.33 7.87 5.48
C ARG A 11 4.18 7.83 6.48
N ARG A 12 4.41 8.31 7.71
CA ARG A 12 3.36 8.43 8.73
C ARG A 12 2.18 9.25 8.18
N GLY A 13 0.99 8.67 8.18
CA GLY A 13 -0.23 9.31 7.70
C GLY A 13 -0.51 9.14 6.20
N SER A 14 0.28 8.36 5.46
CA SER A 14 0.00 8.05 4.06
C SER A 14 -1.32 7.28 3.92
N ASP A 15 -1.99 7.47 2.79
CA ASP A 15 -3.23 6.74 2.49
C ASP A 15 -2.98 5.24 2.35
N PHE A 16 -1.78 4.87 1.90
CA PHE A 16 -1.29 3.50 2.00
C PHE A 16 -1.28 2.99 3.45
N ALA A 17 -0.67 3.72 4.39
CA ALA A 17 -0.60 3.31 5.79
C ALA A 17 -1.99 3.26 6.45
N LYS A 18 -2.92 4.13 6.03
CA LYS A 18 -4.33 4.04 6.43
C LYS A 18 -4.95 2.76 5.87
N VAL A 19 -4.97 2.57 4.57
CA VAL A 19 -5.68 1.44 3.93
C VAL A 19 -5.10 0.07 4.30
N VAL A 20 -3.77 -0.01 4.39
CA VAL A 20 -3.07 -1.25 4.71
C VAL A 20 -3.01 -1.49 6.23
N GLY A 21 -2.78 -0.45 7.04
CA GLY A 21 -2.62 -0.55 8.49
C GLY A 21 -3.91 -0.51 9.32
N ILE A 22 -5.06 -0.14 8.74
CA ILE A 22 -6.37 -0.15 9.45
C ILE A 22 -6.88 -1.58 9.70
N GLU A 23 -6.54 -2.55 8.85
CA GLU A 23 -6.78 -3.95 9.20
C GLU A 23 -5.64 -4.42 10.09
N VAL A 24 -5.96 -4.96 11.28
CA VAL A 24 -4.98 -5.64 12.13
C VAL A 24 -4.46 -6.84 11.36
N ILE A 25 -3.33 -6.64 10.70
CA ILE A 25 -2.78 -7.65 9.81
C ILE A 25 -2.19 -8.75 10.67
N LYS A 26 -2.84 -9.91 10.65
CA LYS A 26 -2.41 -11.07 11.45
C LYS A 26 -1.10 -11.67 10.96
N THR A 27 -0.77 -11.50 9.68
CA THR A 27 0.42 -12.09 9.04
C THR A 27 1.09 -11.14 8.06
N LEU A 28 2.41 -11.23 7.94
CA LEU A 28 3.18 -10.45 6.95
C LEU A 28 2.72 -10.72 5.51
N ASP A 29 2.29 -11.94 5.19
CA ASP A 29 1.79 -12.26 3.85
C ASP A 29 0.51 -11.50 3.50
N ALA A 30 -0.43 -11.38 4.44
CA ALA A 30 -1.65 -10.61 4.24
C ALA A 30 -1.35 -9.10 4.08
N PHE A 31 -0.29 -8.59 4.73
CA PHE A 31 0.20 -7.23 4.50
C PHE A 31 0.69 -7.07 3.08
N PHE A 32 1.52 -7.99 2.59
CA PHE A 32 2.07 -7.90 1.25
C PHE A 32 1.00 -8.00 0.17
N GLU A 33 0.03 -8.90 0.32
CA GLU A 33 -1.07 -9.05 -0.64
C GLU A 33 -1.91 -7.76 -0.73
N LYS A 34 -2.24 -7.17 0.42
CA LYS A 34 -3.04 -5.93 0.46
C LYS A 34 -2.26 -4.73 -0.08
N ALA A 35 -0.97 -4.64 0.26
CA ALA A 35 -0.06 -3.64 -0.28
C ALA A 35 0.01 -3.72 -1.82
N GLN A 36 0.10 -4.94 -2.36
CA GLN A 36 0.14 -5.18 -3.82
C GLN A 36 -1.13 -4.70 -4.51
N LYS A 37 -2.30 -5.01 -3.94
CA LYS A 37 -3.59 -4.56 -4.48
C LYS A 37 -3.71 -3.04 -4.49
N TYR A 38 -3.27 -2.37 -3.43
CA TYR A 38 -3.30 -0.91 -3.36
C TYR A 38 -2.35 -0.26 -4.36
N ILE A 39 -1.13 -0.80 -4.50
CA ILE A 39 -0.16 -0.31 -5.51
C ILE A 39 -0.72 -0.44 -6.92
N ALA A 40 -1.33 -1.58 -7.25
CA ALA A 40 -1.95 -1.78 -8.55
C ALA A 40 -3.14 -0.84 -8.81
N TYR A 41 -3.88 -0.47 -7.76
CA TYR A 41 -4.94 0.53 -7.85
C TYR A 41 -4.37 1.93 -8.13
N GLU A 42 -3.34 2.35 -7.40
CA GLU A 42 -2.68 3.64 -7.62
C GLU A 42 -2.01 3.73 -8.98
N GLU A 43 -1.35 2.67 -9.45
CA GLU A 43 -0.75 2.64 -10.78
C GLU A 43 -1.82 2.75 -11.88
N LYS A 44 -2.99 2.11 -11.70
CA LYS A 44 -4.12 2.28 -12.62
C LYS A 44 -4.71 3.68 -12.59
N GLN A 45 -4.80 4.31 -11.43
CA GLN A 45 -5.27 5.70 -11.30
C GLN A 45 -4.27 6.66 -11.96
N MET A 46 -2.98 6.54 -11.66
CA MET A 46 -1.93 7.37 -12.28
C MET A 46 -1.77 7.16 -13.78
N ALA A 47 -2.17 6.01 -14.33
CA ALA A 47 -2.16 5.76 -15.76
C ALA A 47 -3.45 6.19 -16.47
N ALA A 48 -4.50 6.52 -15.71
CA ALA A 48 -5.78 6.99 -16.22
C ALA A 48 -5.92 8.53 -16.23
N ASP A 49 -5.10 9.23 -15.44
CA ASP A 49 -4.87 10.68 -15.49
C ASP A 49 -3.77 11.06 -16.51
#